data_AF-A0A2S6AZW5-F1
#
_entry.id   AF-A0A2S6AZW5-F1
#
_cell.length_a   1.000
_cell.length_b   1.000
_cell.length_c   1.000
_cell.angle_alpha   90.00
_cell.angle_beta   90.00
_cell.angle_gamma   90.00
#
_symmetry.space_group_name_H-M   'P 1'
#
loop_
_entity.id
_entity.type
_entity.pdbx_description
1 polymer ?
#
loop_
_entity_poly.entity_id
_entity_poly.type
_entity_poly.pdbx_seq_one_letter_code
_entity_poly.pdbx_strand_id
1 'polypeptide(L)'
;DRITRIMGIVNGTTNFILTKMSQEGASYDEVLREAQALGYAESDPTSDVEGLDAARKMAILGTLGFHTNVELRDVSVRGISSV
;
A
#
# COMPACT_ATOMS: atom_id res chain seq x y z
N ASP A 1 -23.56 3.82 14.84
CA ASP A 1 -22.32 3.74 15.65
C ASP A 1 -21.38 4.87 15.22
N ARG A 2 -20.37 5.23 16.03
CA ARG A 2 -19.43 6.32 15.73
C ARG A 2 -18.02 5.77 15.52
N ILE A 3 -17.53 5.85 14.29
CA ILE A 3 -16.15 5.46 13.95
C ILE A 3 -15.19 6.53 14.46
N THR A 4 -14.13 6.11 15.16
CA THR A 4 -13.07 7.00 15.68
C THR A 4 -11.71 6.74 15.04
N ARG A 5 -11.52 5.58 14.40
CA ARG A 5 -10.28 5.22 13.71
C ARG A 5 -10.52 4.13 12.67
N ILE A 6 -9.82 4.24 11.53
CA ILE A 6 -9.74 3.19 10.51
C ILE A 6 -8.25 2.90 10.27
N MET A 7 -7.88 1.63 10.30
CA MET A 7 -6.56 1.15 9.96
C MET A 7 -6.69 -0.17 9.21
N GLY A 8 -5.79 -0.42 8.26
CA GLY A 8 -5.76 -1.69 7.56
C GLY A 8 -4.61 -1.79 6.57
N ILE A 9 -4.29 -3.02 6.22
CA ILE A 9 -3.43 -3.34 5.08
C ILE A 9 -4.36 -3.43 3.87
N VAL A 10 -4.25 -2.47 2.97
CA VAL A 10 -5.20 -2.29 1.87
C VAL A 10 -4.57 -2.48 0.48
N ASN A 11 -3.27 -2.79 0.40
CA ASN A 11 -2.58 -3.08 -0.84
C ASN A 11 -1.86 -4.45 -0.75
N GLY A 12 -2.22 -5.35 -1.67
CA GLY A 12 -1.74 -6.74 -1.63
C GLY A 12 -0.27 -6.87 -2.04
N THR A 13 0.15 -6.16 -3.08
CA THR A 13 1.50 -6.20 -3.63
C THR A 13 2.55 -5.75 -2.62
N THR A 14 2.35 -4.60 -1.99
CA THR A 14 3.24 -4.10 -0.91
C THR A 14 3.24 -5.03 0.30
N ASN A 15 2.10 -5.59 0.68
CA ASN A 15 2.03 -6.54 1.79
C ASN A 15 2.81 -7.83 1.50
N PHE A 16 2.69 -8.35 0.28
CA PHE A 16 3.47 -9.51 -0.16
C PHE A 16 4.97 -9.22 -0.05
N ILE A 17 5.42 -8.08 -0.60
CA ILE A 17 6.83 -7.68 -0.60
C ILE A 17 7.36 -7.58 0.84
N LEU A 18 6.71 -6.82 1.71
CA LEU A 18 7.15 -6.63 3.09
C LEU A 18 7.13 -7.93 3.91
N THR A 19 6.11 -8.77 3.71
CA THR A 19 6.01 -10.07 4.38
C THR A 19 7.19 -10.96 4.00
N LYS A 20 7.52 -11.02 2.71
CA LYS A 20 8.59 -11.85 2.20
C LYS A 20 9.98 -11.34 2.60
N MET A 21 10.22 -10.04 2.50
CA MET A 21 11.45 -9.40 3.04
C MET A 21 11.64 -9.74 4.52
N SER A 22 10.58 -9.65 5.33
CA SER A 22 10.65 -9.93 6.75
C SER A 22 10.88 -11.41 7.09
N GLN A 23 10.33 -12.34 6.31
CA GLN A 23 10.43 -13.77 6.58
C GLN A 23 11.75 -14.38 6.09
N GLU A 24 12.24 -13.89 4.96
CA GLU A 24 13.41 -14.47 4.27
C GLU A 24 14.68 -13.62 4.44
N GLY A 25 14.56 -12.40 4.99
CA GLY A 25 15.69 -11.47 5.11
C GLY A 25 16.19 -10.96 3.76
N ALA A 26 15.36 -11.03 2.72
CA ALA A 26 15.69 -10.63 1.36
C ALA A 26 15.57 -9.10 1.17
N SER A 27 16.32 -8.57 0.21
CA SER A 27 16.26 -7.15 -0.14
C SER A 27 14.98 -6.80 -0.91
N TYR A 28 14.59 -5.53 -0.86
CA TYR A 28 13.44 -5.01 -1.63
C TYR A 28 13.53 -5.35 -3.12
N ASP A 29 14.69 -5.13 -3.75
CA ASP A 29 14.88 -5.34 -5.19
C ASP A 29 14.79 -6.82 -5.60
N GLU A 30 15.20 -7.74 -4.74
CA GLU A 30 15.05 -9.18 -4.96
C GLU A 30 13.58 -9.57 -4.92
N VAL A 31 12.87 -9.15 -3.87
CA VAL A 31 11.47 -9.51 -3.66
C VAL A 31 10.57 -8.85 -4.69
N LEU A 32 10.85 -7.61 -5.11
CA LEU A 32 10.09 -6.93 -6.16
C LEU A 32 10.18 -7.69 -7.50
N ARG A 33 11.39 -8.10 -7.90
CA ARG A 33 11.59 -8.90 -9.12
C ARG A 33 10.84 -10.21 -9.05
N GLU A 34 10.85 -10.87 -7.91
CA GLU A 34 10.09 -12.10 -7.72
C GLU A 34 8.57 -11.85 -7.76
N ALA A 35 8.08 -10.80 -7.10
CA ALA A 35 6.68 -10.40 -7.14
C ALA A 35 6.22 -10.15 -8.58
N GLN A 36 7.06 -9.54 -9.43
CA GLN A 36 6.77 -9.38 -10.85
C GLN A 36 6.75 -10.71 -11.61
N ALA A 37 7.73 -11.59 -11.36
CA ALA A 37 7.80 -12.90 -12.01
C ALA A 37 6.60 -13.80 -11.67
N LEU A 38 6.08 -13.68 -10.44
CA LEU A 38 4.91 -14.42 -9.95
C LEU A 38 3.57 -13.75 -10.29
N GLY A 39 3.59 -12.54 -10.87
CA GLY A 39 2.39 -11.78 -11.22
C GLY A 39 1.69 -11.11 -10.02
N TYR A 40 2.35 -10.99 -8.87
CA TYR A 40 1.88 -10.19 -7.73
C TYR A 40 2.09 -8.68 -7.94
N ALA A 41 3.07 -8.29 -8.74
CA ALA A 41 3.37 -6.91 -9.11
C ALA A 41 3.36 -6.77 -10.63
N GLU A 42 2.88 -5.63 -11.14
CA GLU A 42 2.96 -5.31 -12.56
C GLU A 42 4.38 -4.85 -12.96
N SER A 43 4.65 -4.77 -14.27
CA SER A 43 5.93 -4.29 -14.81
C SER A 43 6.26 -2.88 -14.34
N ASP A 44 5.25 -2.01 -14.23
CA ASP A 44 5.34 -0.73 -13.55
C ASP A 44 4.57 -0.80 -12.22
N PRO A 45 5.26 -1.08 -11.10
CA PRO A 45 4.63 -1.25 -9.80
C PRO A 45 4.44 0.07 -9.05
N THR A 46 4.67 1.23 -9.69
CA THR A 46 4.71 2.55 -9.02
C THR A 46 3.46 2.83 -8.19
N SER A 47 2.27 2.48 -8.70
CA SER A 47 1.01 2.70 -7.97
C SER A 47 0.97 1.96 -6.62
N ASP A 48 1.59 0.79 -6.55
CA ASP A 48 1.63 -0.03 -5.34
C ASP A 48 2.77 0.40 -4.44
N VAL A 49 4.02 0.39 -4.94
CA VAL A 49 5.23 0.55 -4.12
C VAL A 49 5.42 1.96 -3.59
N GLU A 50 4.91 2.98 -4.29
CA GLU A 50 4.87 4.37 -3.82
C GLU A 50 3.61 4.69 -2.99
N GLY A 51 2.73 3.70 -2.76
CA GLY A 51 1.59 3.81 -1.85
C GLY A 51 0.36 4.54 -2.39
N LEU A 52 0.30 4.84 -3.69
CA LEU A 52 -0.80 5.62 -4.29
C LEU A 52 -2.13 4.85 -4.31
N ASP A 53 -2.09 3.54 -4.55
CA ASP A 53 -3.28 2.67 -4.44
C ASP A 53 -3.84 2.68 -3.01
N ALA A 54 -2.96 2.49 -2.01
CA ALA A 54 -3.35 2.54 -0.60
C ALA A 54 -3.91 3.91 -0.21
N ALA A 55 -3.30 5.01 -0.69
CA ALA A 55 -3.75 6.37 -0.41
C ALA A 55 -5.15 6.64 -0.98
N ARG A 56 -5.44 6.19 -2.21
CA ARG A 56 -6.78 6.29 -2.81
C ARG A 56 -7.82 5.52 -2.00
N LYS A 57 -7.49 4.31 -1.54
CA LYS A 57 -8.35 3.52 -0.65
C LYS A 57 -8.59 4.22 0.68
N MET A 58 -7.57 4.84 1.27
CA MET A 58 -7.70 5.60 2.52
C MET A 58 -8.54 6.86 2.36
N ALA A 59 -8.47 7.57 1.24
CA ALA A 59 -9.34 8.71 0.97
C ALA A 59 -10.83 8.29 0.90
N ILE A 60 -11.12 7.18 0.21
CA ILE A 60 -12.48 6.60 0.15
C ILE A 60 -12.95 6.17 1.54
N LEU A 61 -12.13 5.42 2.27
CA LEU A 61 -12.47 4.93 3.62
C LEU A 61 -12.66 6.08 4.61
N GLY A 62 -11.82 7.13 4.54
CA GLY A 62 -11.96 8.33 5.36
C GLY A 62 -13.27 9.07 5.06
N THR A 63 -13.60 9.20 3.77
CA THR A 63 -14.84 9.84 3.34
C THR A 63 -16.08 9.08 3.83
N LEU A 64 -16.10 7.77 3.64
CA LEU A 64 -17.21 6.92 4.06
C LEU A 64 -17.31 6.78 5.58
N GLY A 65 -16.17 6.62 6.26
CA GLY A 65 -16.13 6.33 7.69
C GLY A 65 -16.37 7.54 8.60
N PHE A 66 -15.95 8.73 8.16
CA PHE A 66 -16.06 9.97 8.95
C PHE A 66 -17.05 10.98 8.36
N HIS A 67 -17.75 10.63 7.27
CA HIS A 67 -18.74 11.49 6.61
C HIS A 67 -18.19 12.89 6.27
N THR A 68 -16.91 12.97 5.86
CA THR A 68 -16.19 14.21 5.54
C THR A 68 -15.46 14.03 4.23
N ASN A 69 -15.45 15.01 3.33
CA ASN A 69 -14.67 14.89 2.10
C ASN A 69 -13.17 14.82 2.40
N VAL A 70 -12.54 13.72 2.02
CA VAL A 70 -11.09 13.52 2.06
C VAL A 70 -10.61 13.33 0.62
N GLU A 71 -9.79 14.25 0.13
CA GLU A 71 -9.16 14.13 -1.18
C GLU A 71 -7.81 13.43 -1.08
N LEU A 72 -7.30 12.91 -2.20
CA LEU A 72 -6.00 12.25 -2.24
C LEU A 72 -4.86 13.17 -1.77
N ARG A 73 -4.96 14.49 -2.05
CA ARG A 73 -3.98 15.49 -1.61
C ARG A 73 -3.93 15.66 -0.09
N ASP A 74 -4.99 15.26 0.62
CA ASP A 74 -5.07 15.33 2.08
C ASP A 74 -4.40 14.12 2.74
N VAL A 75 -4.02 13.10 1.95
CA VAL A 75 -3.37 11.87 2.43
C VAL A 75 -1.86 12.01 2.31
N SER A 76 -1.17 12.00 3.45
CA SER A 76 0.29 11.86 3.46
C SER A 76 0.68 10.44 3.05
N VAL A 77 1.50 10.31 2.01
CA VAL A 77 1.90 9.01 1.44
C VAL A 77 3.40 8.80 1.62
N ARG A 78 3.78 7.59 2.01
CA ARG A 78 5.16 7.10 1.98
C ARG A 78 5.14 5.67 1.46
N GLY A 79 5.88 5.42 0.39
CA GLY A 79 6.06 4.10 -0.19
C GLY A 79 6.97 3.18 0.62
N ILE A 80 7.22 1.99 0.06
CA ILE A 80 8.08 0.95 0.64
C ILE A 80 9.45 0.84 -0.06
N SER A 81 9.70 1.62 -1.10
CA SER A 81 10.91 1.56 -1.93
C SER A 81 12.21 1.93 -1.22
N SER A 82 12.14 2.46 0.01
CA SER A 82 13.29 2.87 0.83
C SER A 82 13.41 2.10 2.16
N VAL A 83 12.66 1.01 2.30
CA VAL A 83 12.60 0.18 3.51
C VAL A 83 13.73 -0.84 3.53
#